data_AF-A0A8C6B6Z1-F1
#
_entry.id   AF-A0A8C6B6Z1-F1
#
_cell.length_a   1.000
_cell.length_b   1.000
_cell.length_c   1.000
_cell.angle_alpha   90.00
_cell.angle_beta   90.00
_cell.angle_gamma   90.00
#
_symmetry.space_group_name_H-M   'P 1'
#
loop_
_entity.id
_entity.type
_entity.pdbx_description
1 polymer ?
#
loop_
_entity_poly.entity_id
_entity_poly.type
_entity_poly.pdbx_seq_one_letter_code
_entity_poly.pdbx_strand_id
1 'polypeptide(L)'
;MCAASASPDNLVFRMKNEMRSTKYKPVDYQQLHALTKAKKLASASTELKIRKAVQTSKISKEQTLIKQHKQVWWQEHQRLNEVRCKMESEIKSLLNEENIGNECLSDLMNFEQELSEQWCIYLKNVINPLQQLRADLKYRQHHISQHSHSHSESNSVKVLEEVDFVKKQLKAVYERLRLEQQKIENYLSDWSLKTLDHSSEERSKLLSEMPVELETLECPYPDLKFSILNEFCNFTEKYQKKLQDFDMQLEDIYRNFQLSDEDHWFYQALVDQYPGDLSGRRTLYLDVLQRHFPHKSRHDLVEHEKYCDQYRFAKEQRKILISSWSKNRRDFIQKAVLTVAEACATHEMENMLVKDRKKQQEVCADLKAKVRQWRAHQEEVARLEMEISARRREKEEEKEKQWKKKELLQREEKKKKIRKYWAKREQKWQEMEMRDLQRLEELKKLMAEQSLKDRERVKYRRELLEKRLMEKKEVTLQEALEEAEREKRIEALRKQVAIVAQFDPVRMMSDTMASKARMGIGIEEEFILQKPLFTLNTYNEQQIISDPRLRFELALREAGLHKTFYAKEILPKIGPQKPPRKDTESTVFKI
;
A
#
# COMPACT_ATOMS: atom_id res chain seq x y z
N MET A 1 48.20 -84.60 48.33
CA MET A 1 49.29 -84.96 49.25
C MET A 1 49.03 -86.35 49.80
N CYS A 2 50.06 -87.19 49.69
CA CYS A 2 50.30 -88.46 50.40
C CYS A 2 49.21 -89.54 50.38
N ALA A 3 49.36 -90.41 49.38
CA ALA A 3 49.02 -91.83 49.52
C ALA A 3 49.93 -92.47 50.58
N ALA A 4 49.34 -93.17 51.54
CA ALA A 4 50.05 -94.09 52.42
C ALA A 4 49.22 -95.37 52.55
N SER A 5 49.70 -96.41 51.88
CA SER A 5 49.33 -97.80 52.08
C SER A 5 49.90 -98.29 53.41
N ALA A 6 49.05 -98.86 54.28
CA ALA A 6 49.50 -99.72 55.38
C ALA A 6 48.41 -100.70 55.84
N SER A 7 48.62 -101.96 55.45
CA SER A 7 48.28 -103.25 56.08
C SER A 7 46.82 -103.60 56.49
N PRO A 8 46.26 -104.73 55.96
CA PRO A 8 44.94 -105.24 56.32
C PRO A 8 44.93 -106.13 57.59
N ASP A 9 46.01 -106.21 58.36
CA ASP A 9 46.12 -107.20 59.46
C ASP A 9 45.58 -106.71 60.82
N ASN A 10 45.14 -105.45 60.93
CA ASN A 10 44.49 -104.95 62.14
C ASN A 10 42.95 -104.98 62.10
N LEU A 11 42.34 -105.41 60.99
CA LEU A 11 40.87 -105.49 60.88
C LEU A 11 40.28 -106.78 61.47
N VAL A 12 41.07 -107.85 61.54
CA VAL A 12 40.56 -109.17 61.96
C VAL A 12 40.52 -109.34 63.48
N PHE A 13 41.24 -108.52 64.25
CA PHE A 13 41.19 -108.57 65.72
C PHE A 13 40.07 -107.72 66.34
N ARG A 14 39.33 -106.94 65.53
CA ARG A 14 38.26 -106.04 66.02
C ARG A 14 36.83 -106.55 65.82
N MET A 15 36.66 -107.71 65.18
CA MET A 15 35.34 -108.33 64.97
C MET A 15 34.98 -109.38 66.04
N LYS A 16 35.93 -109.84 66.87
CA LYS A 16 35.71 -110.89 67.88
C LYS A 16 35.45 -110.39 69.30
N ASN A 17 35.67 -109.10 69.58
CA ASN A 17 35.27 -108.48 70.84
C ASN A 17 34.21 -107.41 70.52
N GLU A 18 33.04 -107.51 71.14
CA GLU A 18 31.94 -106.54 71.12
C GLU A 18 32.35 -105.20 71.78
N MET A 19 33.39 -104.54 71.28
CA MET A 19 33.74 -103.17 71.66
C MET A 19 32.85 -102.22 70.85
N ARG A 20 31.59 -102.05 71.31
CA ARG A 20 30.72 -100.97 70.85
C ARG A 20 31.45 -99.64 71.03
N SER A 21 31.73 -98.93 69.93
CA SER A 21 32.26 -97.57 70.05
C SER A 21 31.22 -96.69 70.75
N THR A 22 31.51 -96.25 71.96
CA THR A 22 30.63 -95.43 72.81
C THR A 22 30.49 -93.96 72.37
N LYS A 23 31.06 -93.58 71.22
CA LYS A 23 31.07 -92.18 70.74
C LYS A 23 29.89 -91.80 69.85
N TYR A 24 29.09 -92.77 69.38
CA TYR A 24 27.90 -92.48 68.57
C TYR A 24 26.72 -93.28 69.11
N LYS A 25 25.67 -92.57 69.57
CA LYS A 25 24.39 -93.20 69.89
C LYS A 25 23.84 -93.85 68.61
N PRO A 26 23.27 -95.07 68.67
CA PRO A 26 22.63 -95.68 67.51
C PRO A 26 21.54 -94.74 67.00
N VAL A 27 21.63 -94.36 65.72
CA VAL A 27 20.61 -93.50 65.10
C VAL A 27 19.34 -94.33 65.00
N ASP A 28 18.29 -93.88 65.70
CA ASP A 28 16.97 -94.49 65.60
C ASP A 28 16.35 -94.10 64.25
N TYR A 29 16.58 -94.94 63.25
CA TYR A 29 16.04 -94.79 61.91
C TYR A 29 14.51 -94.79 61.88
N GLN A 30 13.84 -95.44 62.85
CA GLN A 30 12.39 -95.42 62.95
C GLN A 30 11.92 -94.04 63.41
N GLN A 31 12.57 -93.45 64.42
CA GLN A 31 12.29 -92.10 64.88
C GLN A 31 12.58 -91.05 63.80
N LEU A 32 13.70 -91.18 63.06
CA LEU A 32 14.04 -90.26 61.96
C LEU A 32 13.03 -90.37 60.80
N HIS A 33 12.58 -91.58 60.46
CA HIS A 33 11.57 -91.78 59.43
C HIS A 33 10.19 -91.26 59.87
N ALA A 34 9.82 -91.42 61.14
CA ALA A 34 8.63 -90.82 61.72
C ALA A 34 8.68 -89.28 61.69
N LEU A 35 9.82 -88.68 62.05
CA LEU A 35 10.03 -87.24 61.96
C LEU A 35 9.98 -86.73 60.51
N THR A 36 10.56 -87.47 59.56
CA THR A 36 10.53 -87.12 58.14
C THR A 36 9.10 -87.20 57.58
N LYS A 37 8.34 -88.25 57.92
CA LYS A 37 6.92 -88.37 57.57
C LYS A 37 6.08 -87.26 58.19
N ALA A 38 6.31 -86.93 59.47
CA ALA A 38 5.63 -85.82 60.15
C ALA A 38 5.94 -84.47 59.49
N LYS A 39 7.21 -84.22 59.11
CA LYS A 39 7.61 -83.01 58.37
C LYS A 39 7.00 -82.96 56.96
N LYS A 40 6.90 -84.08 56.25
CA LYS A 40 6.22 -84.16 54.93
C LYS A 40 4.72 -83.89 55.05
N LEU A 41 4.06 -84.41 56.09
CA LEU A 41 2.65 -84.12 56.36
C LEU A 41 2.43 -82.66 56.75
N ALA A 42 3.32 -82.09 57.57
CA ALA A 42 3.30 -80.67 57.92
C ALA A 42 3.52 -79.78 56.68
N SER A 43 4.46 -80.13 55.80
CA SER A 43 4.72 -79.39 54.56
C SER A 43 3.54 -79.47 53.58
N ALA A 44 2.91 -80.64 53.44
CA ALA A 44 1.69 -80.80 52.64
C ALA A 44 0.51 -80.00 53.21
N SER A 45 0.38 -79.94 54.54
CA SER A 45 -0.62 -79.11 55.22
C SER A 45 -0.38 -77.61 54.96
N THR A 46 0.87 -77.15 55.05
CA THR A 46 1.21 -75.76 54.70
C THR A 46 0.97 -75.45 53.22
N GLU A 47 1.31 -76.36 52.32
CA GLU A 47 1.05 -76.19 50.88
C GLU A 47 -0.46 -76.10 50.59
N LEU A 48 -1.27 -76.93 51.22
CA LEU A 48 -2.72 -76.88 51.09
C LEU A 48 -3.30 -75.56 51.64
N LYS A 49 -2.77 -75.03 52.74
CA LYS A 49 -3.14 -73.71 53.26
C LYS A 49 -2.75 -72.59 52.27
N ILE A 50 -1.56 -72.66 51.68
CA ILE A 50 -1.11 -71.70 50.66
C ILE A 50 -2.04 -71.75 49.44
N ARG A 51 -2.36 -72.94 48.92
CA ARG A 51 -3.29 -73.10 47.78
C ARG A 51 -4.68 -72.52 48.10
N LYS A 52 -5.21 -72.75 49.30
CA LYS A 52 -6.49 -72.16 49.75
C LYS A 52 -6.42 -70.64 49.87
N ALA A 53 -5.32 -70.09 50.40
CA ALA A 53 -5.11 -68.63 50.48
C ALA A 53 -5.02 -67.98 49.09
N VAL A 54 -4.33 -68.63 48.14
CA VAL A 54 -4.25 -68.16 46.75
C VAL A 54 -5.62 -68.20 46.06
N GLN A 55 -6.39 -69.28 46.26
CA GLN A 55 -7.73 -69.41 45.68
C GLN A 55 -8.71 -68.37 46.24
N THR A 56 -8.71 -68.15 47.55
CA THR A 56 -9.55 -67.12 48.21
C THR A 56 -9.14 -65.71 47.76
N SER A 57 -7.84 -65.42 47.63
CA SER A 57 -7.36 -64.16 47.05
C SER A 57 -7.83 -63.98 45.60
N LYS A 58 -7.77 -65.02 44.76
CA LYS A 58 -8.26 -64.98 43.37
C LYS A 58 -9.77 -64.69 43.31
N ILE A 59 -10.57 -65.37 44.12
CA ILE A 59 -12.02 -65.15 44.21
C ILE A 59 -12.33 -63.73 44.70
N SER A 60 -11.62 -63.25 45.71
CA SER A 60 -11.82 -61.89 46.24
C SER A 60 -11.49 -60.82 45.20
N LYS A 61 -10.43 -60.99 44.41
CA LYS A 61 -10.08 -60.09 43.31
C LYS A 61 -11.16 -60.07 42.24
N GLU A 62 -11.64 -61.25 41.84
CA GLU A 62 -12.71 -61.41 40.86
C GLU A 62 -14.01 -60.76 41.32
N GLN A 63 -14.41 -60.97 42.58
CA GLN A 63 -15.60 -60.33 43.15
C GLN A 63 -15.48 -58.81 43.20
N THR A 64 -14.29 -58.28 43.49
CA THR A 64 -14.05 -56.83 43.51
C THR A 64 -14.20 -56.24 42.12
N LEU A 65 -13.66 -56.91 41.10
CA LEU A 65 -13.73 -56.47 39.72
C LEU A 65 -15.16 -56.57 39.16
N ILE A 66 -15.91 -57.63 39.46
CA ILE A 66 -17.34 -57.73 39.10
C ILE A 66 -18.15 -56.59 39.75
N LYS A 67 -17.85 -56.21 41.00
CA LYS A 67 -18.50 -55.08 41.66
C LYS A 67 -18.22 -53.77 40.92
N GLN A 68 -16.97 -53.56 40.46
CA GLN A 68 -16.61 -52.38 39.66
C GLN A 68 -17.38 -52.33 38.34
N HIS A 69 -17.45 -53.45 37.60
CA HIS A 69 -18.23 -53.51 36.34
C HIS A 69 -19.72 -53.22 36.57
N LYS A 70 -20.32 -53.83 37.60
CA LYS A 70 -21.72 -53.56 37.96
C LYS A 70 -21.97 -52.09 38.26
N GLN A 71 -21.03 -51.43 38.94
CA GLN A 71 -21.15 -50.01 39.23
C GLN A 71 -21.10 -49.17 37.96
N VAL A 72 -20.16 -49.46 37.05
CA VAL A 72 -20.06 -48.77 35.75
C VAL A 72 -21.35 -48.95 34.94
N TRP A 73 -21.82 -50.19 34.79
CA TRP A 73 -23.03 -50.47 34.03
C TRP A 73 -24.29 -49.84 34.65
N TRP A 74 -24.36 -49.75 35.96
CA TRP A 74 -25.46 -49.07 36.63
C TRP A 74 -25.45 -47.56 36.33
N GLN A 75 -24.28 -46.92 36.39
CA GLN A 75 -24.11 -45.50 36.05
C GLN A 75 -24.44 -45.25 34.58
N GLU A 76 -23.94 -46.09 33.68
CA GLU A 76 -24.19 -45.96 32.26
C GLU A 76 -25.66 -46.21 31.90
N HIS A 77 -26.31 -47.18 32.55
CA HIS A 77 -27.75 -47.39 32.40
C HIS A 77 -28.54 -46.14 32.79
N GLN A 78 -28.19 -45.48 33.89
CA GLN A 78 -28.83 -44.23 34.29
C GLN A 78 -28.59 -43.13 33.25
N ARG A 79 -27.34 -42.94 32.80
CA ARG A 79 -26.98 -41.95 31.77
C ARG A 79 -27.76 -42.18 30.47
N LEU A 80 -27.79 -43.42 29.98
CA LEU A 80 -28.53 -43.79 28.78
C LEU A 80 -30.03 -43.58 28.93
N ASN A 81 -30.59 -43.88 30.11
CA ASN A 81 -32.00 -43.60 30.39
C ASN A 81 -32.30 -42.10 30.37
N GLU A 82 -31.44 -41.27 30.95
CA GLU A 82 -31.58 -39.80 30.91
C GLU A 82 -31.48 -39.26 29.48
N VAL A 83 -30.51 -39.72 28.70
CA VAL A 83 -30.35 -39.34 27.29
C VAL A 83 -31.56 -39.77 26.46
N ARG A 84 -32.05 -40.99 26.66
CA ARG A 84 -33.28 -41.48 26.01
C ARG A 84 -34.47 -40.59 26.35
N CYS A 85 -34.72 -40.32 27.64
CA CYS A 85 -35.84 -39.48 28.04
C CYS A 85 -35.75 -38.06 27.46
N LYS A 86 -34.54 -37.48 27.38
CA LYS A 86 -34.31 -36.18 26.71
C LYS A 86 -34.66 -36.25 25.23
N MET A 87 -34.12 -37.22 24.51
CA MET A 87 -34.36 -37.39 23.08
C MET A 87 -35.84 -37.67 22.78
N GLU A 88 -36.50 -38.52 23.56
CA GLU A 88 -37.94 -38.77 23.46
C GLU A 88 -38.76 -37.49 23.70
N SER A 89 -38.31 -36.62 24.60
CA SER A 89 -38.97 -35.34 24.85
C SER A 89 -38.77 -34.36 23.69
N GLU A 90 -37.58 -34.31 23.09
CA GLU A 90 -37.27 -33.50 21.90
C GLU A 90 -38.05 -33.99 20.66
N ILE A 91 -38.16 -35.30 20.46
CA ILE A 91 -38.98 -35.88 19.39
C ILE A 91 -40.45 -35.50 19.61
N LYS A 92 -40.96 -35.64 20.83
CA LYS A 92 -42.34 -35.25 21.16
C LYS A 92 -42.56 -33.75 21.00
N SER A 93 -41.60 -32.89 21.34
CA SER A 93 -41.74 -31.45 21.11
C SER A 93 -41.78 -31.13 19.61
N LEU A 94 -40.93 -31.76 18.81
CA LEU A 94 -40.92 -31.59 17.35
C LEU A 94 -42.24 -32.04 16.70
N LEU A 95 -42.85 -33.11 17.23
CA LEU A 95 -44.13 -33.62 16.75
C LEU A 95 -45.33 -32.77 17.24
N ASN A 96 -45.25 -32.19 18.44
CA ASN A 96 -46.33 -31.40 19.06
C ASN A 96 -46.32 -29.90 18.73
N GLU A 97 -45.21 -29.33 18.27
CA GLU A 97 -45.21 -27.97 17.72
C GLU A 97 -46.27 -27.92 16.60
N GLU A 98 -47.30 -27.08 16.78
CA GLU A 98 -48.40 -26.89 15.82
C GLU A 98 -47.80 -26.42 14.48
N ASN A 99 -47.43 -27.40 13.66
CA ASN A 99 -46.73 -27.19 12.40
C ASN A 99 -47.72 -26.69 11.35
N ILE A 100 -47.75 -25.39 11.16
CA ILE A 100 -48.35 -24.77 9.98
C ILE A 100 -47.55 -25.24 8.75
N GLY A 101 -47.97 -26.34 8.12
CA GLY A 101 -47.65 -26.66 6.73
C GLY A 101 -46.72 -27.84 6.41
N ASN A 102 -46.43 -28.78 7.32
CA ASN A 102 -45.58 -29.94 6.99
C ASN A 102 -46.36 -31.27 7.02
N GLU A 103 -46.91 -31.69 5.88
CA GLU A 103 -47.71 -32.92 5.71
C GLU A 103 -46.98 -34.19 6.18
N CYS A 104 -45.64 -34.24 6.06
CA CYS A 104 -44.82 -35.39 6.44
C CYS A 104 -44.83 -35.66 7.97
N LEU A 105 -44.94 -34.63 8.81
CA LEU A 105 -44.97 -34.81 10.27
C LEU A 105 -46.33 -35.32 10.75
N SER A 106 -47.41 -34.97 10.04
CA SER A 106 -48.75 -35.51 10.28
C SER A 106 -48.82 -37.01 10.00
N ASP A 107 -48.15 -37.48 8.94
CA ASP A 107 -48.05 -38.91 8.63
C ASP A 107 -47.31 -39.68 9.74
N LEU A 108 -46.26 -39.11 10.33
CA LEU A 108 -45.54 -39.72 11.45
C LEU A 108 -46.40 -39.87 12.70
N MET A 109 -47.24 -38.88 13.02
CA MET A 109 -48.20 -38.99 14.12
C MET A 109 -49.25 -40.07 13.88
N ASN A 110 -49.74 -40.20 12.64
CA ASN A 110 -50.65 -41.28 12.26
C ASN A 110 -49.98 -42.66 12.42
N PHE A 111 -48.70 -42.79 12.03
CA PHE A 111 -47.93 -44.02 12.25
C PHE A 111 -47.69 -44.32 13.74
N GLU A 112 -47.41 -43.31 14.58
CA GLU A 112 -47.27 -43.49 16.03
C GLU A 112 -48.56 -44.03 16.64
N GLN A 113 -49.70 -43.45 16.25
CA GLN A 113 -51.01 -43.90 16.72
C GLN A 113 -51.30 -45.34 16.28
N GLU A 114 -51.11 -45.66 15.00
CA GLU A 114 -51.29 -47.02 14.47
C GLU A 114 -50.40 -48.02 15.21
N LEU A 115 -49.12 -47.69 15.43
CA LEU A 115 -48.19 -48.56 16.18
C LEU A 115 -48.64 -48.77 17.63
N SER A 116 -49.17 -47.74 18.29
CA SER A 116 -49.71 -47.83 19.64
C SER A 116 -50.94 -48.74 19.70
N GLU A 117 -51.83 -48.64 18.71
CA GLU A 117 -53.01 -49.48 18.58
C GLU A 117 -52.62 -50.95 18.31
N GLN A 118 -51.69 -51.19 17.37
CA GLN A 118 -51.12 -52.51 17.09
C GLN A 118 -50.43 -53.11 18.32
N TRP A 119 -49.71 -52.29 19.10
CA TRP A 119 -49.09 -52.72 20.35
C TRP A 119 -50.12 -53.12 21.39
N CYS A 120 -51.21 -52.35 21.54
CA CYS A 120 -52.30 -52.69 22.44
C CYS A 120 -53.01 -53.99 22.03
N ILE A 121 -53.22 -54.20 20.73
CA ILE A 121 -53.78 -55.43 20.18
C ILE A 121 -52.84 -56.61 20.45
N TYR A 122 -51.54 -56.42 20.25
CA TYR A 122 -50.52 -57.43 20.54
C TYR A 122 -50.51 -57.82 22.03
N LEU A 123 -50.49 -56.85 22.94
CA LEU A 123 -50.55 -57.10 24.39
C LEU A 123 -51.82 -57.90 24.75
N LYS A 124 -52.97 -57.53 24.19
CA LYS A 124 -54.23 -58.25 24.42
C LYS A 124 -54.18 -59.69 23.90
N ASN A 125 -53.62 -59.91 22.71
CA ASN A 125 -53.67 -61.22 22.06
C ASN A 125 -52.58 -62.19 22.55
N VAL A 126 -51.45 -61.68 23.06
CA VAL A 126 -50.27 -62.51 23.39
C VAL A 126 -50.02 -62.56 24.89
N ILE A 127 -50.15 -61.43 25.60
CA ILE A 127 -49.83 -61.34 27.03
C ILE A 127 -51.02 -61.72 27.90
N ASN A 128 -52.25 -61.32 27.54
CA ASN A 128 -53.42 -61.66 28.36
C ASN A 128 -53.67 -63.17 28.45
N PRO A 129 -53.56 -63.99 27.37
CA PRO A 129 -53.70 -65.44 27.49
C PRO A 129 -52.64 -66.07 28.39
N LEU A 130 -51.42 -65.54 28.39
CA LEU A 130 -50.34 -65.94 29.30
C LEU A 130 -50.66 -65.61 30.76
N GLN A 131 -51.15 -64.41 31.02
CA GLN A 131 -51.53 -63.97 32.36
C GLN A 131 -52.74 -64.74 32.88
N GLN A 132 -53.73 -65.00 32.02
CA GLN A 132 -54.91 -65.81 32.32
C GLN A 132 -54.50 -67.26 32.61
N LEU A 133 -53.69 -67.90 31.78
CA LEU A 133 -53.15 -69.23 32.04
C LEU A 133 -52.39 -69.26 33.37
N ARG A 134 -51.56 -68.25 33.66
CA ARG A 134 -50.83 -68.15 34.93
C ARG A 134 -51.77 -68.00 36.13
N ALA A 135 -52.84 -67.22 36.01
CA ALA A 135 -53.83 -67.03 37.06
C ALA A 135 -54.65 -68.32 37.28
N ASP A 136 -55.08 -68.98 36.21
CA ASP A 136 -55.83 -70.23 36.24
C ASP A 136 -55.00 -71.36 36.86
N LEU A 137 -53.71 -71.47 36.49
CA LEU A 137 -52.78 -72.42 37.10
C LEU A 137 -52.58 -72.15 38.59
N LYS A 138 -52.42 -70.89 38.99
CA LYS A 138 -52.32 -70.51 40.42
C LYS A 138 -53.60 -70.84 41.18
N TYR A 139 -54.77 -70.53 40.62
CA TYR A 139 -56.06 -70.83 41.24
C TYR A 139 -56.24 -72.35 41.44
N ARG A 140 -55.99 -73.13 40.39
CA ARG A 140 -56.05 -74.60 40.44
C ARG A 140 -55.05 -75.18 41.45
N GLN A 141 -53.85 -74.62 41.55
CA GLN A 141 -52.84 -75.01 42.56
C GLN A 141 -53.33 -74.80 44.01
N HIS A 142 -54.02 -73.69 44.29
CA HIS A 142 -54.58 -73.43 45.62
C HIS A 142 -55.72 -74.38 45.96
N HIS A 143 -56.57 -74.73 44.98
CA HIS A 143 -57.67 -75.68 45.19
C HIS A 143 -57.23 -77.13 45.38
N ILE A 144 -56.17 -77.57 44.69
CA ILE A 144 -55.55 -78.90 44.89
C ILE A 144 -54.94 -79.01 46.30
N SER A 145 -54.45 -77.89 46.85
CA SER A 145 -53.91 -77.84 48.21
C SER A 145 -54.99 -77.93 49.31
N GLN A 146 -56.28 -77.75 48.99
CA GLN A 146 -57.38 -77.65 49.96
C GLN A 146 -58.34 -78.85 49.98
N HIS A 147 -58.39 -79.69 48.92
CA HIS A 147 -59.28 -80.85 48.86
C HIS A 147 -58.55 -82.16 48.58
N SER A 148 -58.72 -83.15 49.47
CA SER A 148 -58.16 -84.50 49.36
C SER A 148 -58.78 -85.28 48.19
N HIS A 149 -57.88 -85.78 47.34
CA HIS A 149 -58.03 -86.55 46.11
C HIS A 149 -59.29 -87.42 45.92
N SER A 150 -60.01 -87.14 44.83
CA SER A 150 -60.72 -88.16 44.03
C SER A 150 -61.02 -87.77 42.56
N HIS A 151 -60.79 -86.51 42.14
CA HIS A 151 -61.07 -86.03 40.76
C HIS A 151 -59.85 -85.49 40.00
N SER A 152 -58.61 -85.76 40.43
CA SER A 152 -57.42 -85.03 39.92
C SER A 152 -56.88 -85.46 38.54
N GLU A 153 -57.11 -86.69 38.08
CA GLU A 153 -56.49 -87.16 36.81
C GLU A 153 -57.18 -86.63 35.54
N SER A 154 -58.51 -86.48 35.52
CA SER A 154 -59.21 -85.97 34.33
C SER A 154 -59.01 -84.45 34.12
N ASN A 155 -58.64 -83.71 35.16
CA ASN A 155 -58.35 -82.29 35.06
C ASN A 155 -56.89 -82.01 34.67
N SER A 156 -55.93 -82.88 35.03
CA SER A 156 -54.51 -82.66 34.68
C SER A 156 -54.23 -82.77 33.19
N VAL A 157 -54.92 -83.66 32.46
CA VAL A 157 -54.77 -83.80 31.00
C VAL A 157 -55.25 -82.53 30.29
N LYS A 158 -56.43 -81.99 30.65
CA LYS A 158 -56.97 -80.75 30.09
C LYS A 158 -56.08 -79.53 30.39
N VAL A 159 -55.49 -79.47 31.59
CA VAL A 159 -54.53 -78.40 31.96
C VAL A 159 -53.28 -78.46 31.08
N LEU A 160 -52.74 -79.67 30.82
CA LEU A 160 -51.58 -79.83 29.95
C LEU A 160 -51.90 -79.45 28.50
N GLU A 161 -53.09 -79.79 28.01
CA GLU A 161 -53.56 -79.38 26.68
C GLU A 161 -53.69 -77.86 26.55
N GLU A 162 -54.25 -77.17 27.55
CA GLU A 162 -54.33 -75.70 27.61
C GLU A 162 -52.94 -75.05 27.61
N VAL A 163 -52.01 -75.58 28.41
CA VAL A 163 -50.62 -75.08 28.46
C VAL A 163 -49.90 -75.29 27.13
N ASP A 164 -50.05 -76.46 26.51
CA ASP A 164 -49.44 -76.75 25.22
C ASP A 164 -50.05 -75.94 24.08
N PHE A 165 -51.35 -75.65 24.15
CA PHE A 165 -52.02 -74.76 23.21
C PHE A 165 -51.44 -73.33 23.27
N VAL A 166 -51.33 -72.74 24.48
CA VAL A 166 -50.75 -71.40 24.65
C VAL A 166 -49.26 -71.40 24.27
N LYS A 167 -48.48 -72.44 24.59
CA LYS A 167 -47.09 -72.57 24.13
C LYS A 167 -46.98 -72.61 22.61
N LYS A 168 -47.85 -73.36 21.92
CA LYS A 168 -47.87 -73.42 20.45
C LYS A 168 -48.23 -72.07 19.84
N GLN A 169 -49.22 -71.37 20.40
CA GLN A 169 -49.57 -70.00 19.98
C GLN A 169 -48.39 -69.04 20.15
N LEU A 170 -47.72 -69.04 21.31
CA LEU A 170 -46.57 -68.18 21.56
C LEU A 170 -45.40 -68.49 20.65
N LYS A 171 -45.13 -69.77 20.39
CA LYS A 171 -44.09 -70.18 19.44
C LYS A 171 -44.41 -69.66 18.04
N ALA A 172 -45.66 -69.77 17.59
CA ALA A 172 -46.07 -69.26 16.29
C ALA A 172 -45.95 -67.73 16.19
N VAL A 173 -46.31 -67.00 17.26
CA VAL A 173 -46.13 -65.54 17.34
C VAL A 173 -44.64 -65.17 17.32
N TYR A 174 -43.81 -65.87 18.08
CA TYR A 174 -42.38 -65.62 18.15
C TYR A 174 -41.70 -65.82 16.78
N GLU A 175 -42.01 -66.91 16.08
CA GLU A 175 -41.46 -67.13 14.73
C GLU A 175 -41.95 -66.07 13.74
N ARG A 176 -43.20 -65.62 13.83
CA ARG A 176 -43.71 -64.51 12.99
C ARG A 176 -42.95 -63.21 13.26
N LEU A 177 -42.79 -62.84 14.53
CA LEU A 177 -42.04 -61.64 14.92
C LEU A 177 -40.58 -61.71 14.48
N ARG A 178 -39.95 -62.89 14.57
CA ARG A 178 -38.59 -63.11 14.09
C ARG A 178 -38.48 -62.88 12.59
N LEU A 179 -39.44 -63.34 11.80
CA LEU A 179 -39.48 -63.11 10.35
C LEU A 179 -39.72 -61.64 10.02
N GLU A 180 -40.62 -60.97 10.75
CA GLU A 180 -40.86 -59.53 10.60
C GLU A 180 -39.61 -58.71 10.94
N GLN A 181 -38.93 -59.04 12.05
CA GLN A 181 -37.66 -58.44 12.44
C GLN A 181 -36.62 -58.59 11.33
N GLN A 182 -36.41 -59.82 10.82
CA GLN A 182 -35.45 -60.06 9.73
C GLN A 182 -35.81 -59.26 8.46
N LYS A 183 -37.11 -59.15 8.14
CA LYS A 183 -37.55 -58.37 6.98
C LYS A 183 -37.25 -56.88 7.16
N ILE A 184 -37.46 -56.34 8.36
CA ILE A 184 -37.15 -54.94 8.68
C ILE A 184 -35.64 -54.72 8.69
N GLU A 185 -34.85 -55.60 9.30
CA GLU A 185 -33.38 -55.53 9.32
C GLU A 185 -32.80 -55.55 7.89
N ASN A 186 -33.30 -56.42 7.02
CA ASN A 186 -32.92 -56.46 5.61
C ASN A 186 -33.28 -55.15 4.90
N TYR A 187 -34.50 -54.64 5.12
CA TYR A 187 -34.94 -53.37 4.54
C TYR A 187 -34.06 -52.19 5.01
N LEU A 188 -33.75 -52.12 6.31
CA LEU A 188 -32.87 -51.09 6.88
C LEU A 188 -31.43 -51.21 6.34
N SER A 189 -30.93 -52.43 6.18
CA SER A 189 -29.60 -52.68 5.61
C SER A 189 -29.53 -52.20 4.15
N ASP A 190 -30.55 -52.50 3.34
CA ASP A 190 -30.66 -52.01 1.97
C ASP A 190 -30.72 -50.48 1.91
N TRP A 191 -31.39 -49.83 2.87
CA TRP A 191 -31.41 -48.37 2.99
C TRP A 191 -30.09 -47.78 3.47
N SER A 192 -29.36 -48.47 4.35
CA SER A 192 -28.04 -48.02 4.82
C SER A 192 -27.03 -47.97 3.66
N LEU A 193 -27.07 -48.94 2.76
CA LEU A 193 -26.27 -48.95 1.53
C LEU A 193 -26.66 -47.79 0.61
N LYS A 194 -27.97 -47.60 0.37
CA LYS A 194 -28.47 -46.48 -0.45
C LYS A 194 -28.09 -45.12 0.12
N THR A 195 -28.19 -44.92 1.43
CA THR A 195 -27.85 -43.65 2.08
C THR A 195 -26.36 -43.36 2.07
N LEU A 196 -25.49 -44.37 2.20
CA LEU A 196 -24.04 -44.20 2.03
C LEU A 196 -23.71 -43.74 0.60
N ASP A 197 -24.27 -44.39 -0.41
CA ASP A 197 -24.05 -44.07 -1.82
C ASP A 197 -24.51 -42.65 -2.15
N HIS A 198 -25.70 -42.26 -1.69
CA HIS A 198 -26.23 -40.90 -1.91
C HIS A 198 -25.37 -39.84 -1.19
N SER A 199 -24.90 -40.13 0.04
CA SER A 199 -24.06 -39.20 0.79
C SER A 199 -22.67 -39.01 0.19
N SER A 200 -22.13 -40.04 -0.47
CA SER A 200 -20.84 -39.98 -1.16
C SER A 200 -20.94 -39.18 -2.46
N GLU A 201 -21.97 -39.45 -3.26
CA GLU A 201 -22.23 -38.70 -4.48
C GLU A 201 -22.58 -37.23 -4.24
N GLU A 202 -23.46 -36.93 -3.29
CA GLU A 202 -23.83 -35.54 -2.94
C GLU A 202 -22.63 -34.76 -2.39
N ARG A 203 -21.80 -35.37 -1.54
CA ARG A 203 -20.59 -34.70 -1.02
C ARG A 203 -19.56 -34.45 -2.12
N SER A 204 -19.43 -35.36 -3.08
CA SER A 204 -18.55 -35.19 -4.23
C SER A 204 -19.05 -34.08 -5.17
N LYS A 205 -20.36 -34.01 -5.38
CA LYS A 205 -21.03 -32.94 -6.16
C LYS A 205 -20.88 -31.57 -5.49
N LEU A 206 -21.14 -31.48 -4.18
CA LEU A 206 -21.01 -30.24 -3.40
C LEU A 206 -19.58 -29.66 -3.41
N LEU A 207 -18.56 -30.52 -3.49
CA LEU A 207 -17.18 -30.08 -3.61
C LEU A 207 -16.84 -29.59 -5.01
N SER A 208 -17.50 -30.09 -6.06
CA SER A 208 -17.23 -29.76 -7.46
C SER A 208 -18.10 -28.63 -8.02
N GLU A 209 -19.20 -28.27 -7.35
CA GLU A 209 -20.13 -27.25 -7.82
C GLU A 209 -19.52 -25.85 -7.75
N MET A 210 -19.54 -25.16 -8.90
CA MET A 210 -19.14 -23.77 -9.01
C MET A 210 -20.11 -22.91 -8.18
N PRO A 211 -19.62 -22.00 -7.33
CA PRO A 211 -20.47 -21.05 -6.63
C PRO A 211 -21.22 -20.17 -7.64
N VAL A 212 -22.55 -20.18 -7.57
CA VAL A 212 -23.43 -19.34 -8.39
C VAL A 212 -23.04 -17.86 -8.28
N GLU A 213 -22.54 -17.45 -7.12
CA GLU A 213 -22.05 -16.11 -6.84
C GLU A 213 -20.86 -15.71 -7.74
N LEU A 214 -20.00 -16.67 -8.13
CA LEU A 214 -18.88 -16.41 -9.04
C LEU A 214 -19.29 -16.46 -10.52
N GLU A 215 -20.27 -17.30 -10.87
CA GLU A 215 -20.79 -17.39 -12.24
C GLU A 215 -21.55 -16.13 -12.65
N THR A 216 -22.46 -15.68 -11.77
CA THR A 216 -23.30 -14.49 -11.96
C THR A 216 -22.54 -13.18 -11.81
N LEU A 217 -21.29 -13.23 -11.35
CA LEU A 217 -20.49 -12.03 -11.15
C LEU A 217 -20.16 -11.35 -12.49
N GLU A 218 -20.63 -10.12 -12.67
CA GLU A 218 -20.29 -9.28 -13.81
C GLU A 218 -18.92 -8.64 -13.59
N CYS A 219 -17.99 -8.85 -14.51
CA CYS A 219 -16.64 -8.28 -14.45
C CYS A 219 -16.30 -7.63 -15.80
N PRO A 220 -15.85 -6.36 -15.82
CA PRO A 220 -15.48 -5.67 -17.05
C PRO A 220 -14.20 -6.21 -17.69
N TYR A 221 -13.40 -6.97 -16.94
CA TYR A 221 -12.15 -7.58 -17.41
C TYR A 221 -12.28 -9.12 -17.45
N PRO A 222 -12.49 -9.73 -18.64
CA PRO A 222 -12.67 -11.17 -18.78
C PRO A 222 -11.49 -12.00 -18.26
N ASP A 223 -10.26 -11.52 -18.43
CA ASP A 223 -9.05 -12.21 -17.98
C ASP A 223 -9.00 -12.34 -16.45
N LEU A 224 -9.46 -11.30 -15.74
CA LEU A 224 -9.56 -11.32 -14.28
C LEU A 224 -10.61 -12.34 -13.81
N LYS A 225 -11.79 -12.35 -14.46
CA LYS A 225 -12.83 -13.35 -14.17
C LYS A 225 -12.32 -14.78 -14.39
N PHE A 226 -11.65 -15.03 -15.51
CA PHE A 226 -11.07 -16.33 -15.80
C PHE A 226 -9.99 -16.74 -14.79
N SER A 227 -9.11 -15.81 -14.40
CA SER A 227 -8.08 -16.07 -13.38
C SER A 227 -8.69 -16.44 -12.03
N ILE A 228 -9.74 -15.74 -11.59
CA ILE A 228 -10.43 -16.04 -10.33
C ILE A 228 -11.09 -17.43 -10.37
N LEU A 229 -11.76 -17.77 -11.48
CA LEU A 229 -12.38 -19.09 -11.65
C LEU A 229 -11.33 -20.21 -11.67
N ASN A 230 -10.20 -20.01 -12.36
CA ASN A 230 -9.12 -20.98 -12.39
C ASN A 230 -8.48 -21.17 -11.00
N GLU A 231 -8.25 -20.09 -10.25
CA GLU A 231 -7.79 -20.16 -8.86
C GLU A 231 -8.79 -20.91 -7.97
N PHE A 232 -10.10 -20.73 -8.18
CA PHE A 232 -11.12 -21.48 -7.47
C PHE A 232 -11.06 -22.98 -7.78
N CYS A 233 -10.96 -23.35 -9.06
CA CYS A 233 -10.82 -24.76 -9.47
C CYS A 233 -9.56 -25.40 -8.84
N ASN A 234 -8.41 -24.71 -8.95
CA ASN A 234 -7.15 -25.18 -8.36
C ASN A 234 -7.23 -25.31 -6.83
N PHE A 235 -7.91 -24.37 -6.17
CA PHE A 235 -8.17 -24.41 -4.74
C PHE A 235 -9.02 -25.65 -4.38
N THR A 236 -10.12 -25.87 -5.08
CA THR A 236 -11.04 -26.99 -4.85
C THR A 236 -10.38 -28.35 -5.09
N GLU A 237 -9.63 -28.51 -6.19
CA GLU A 237 -8.88 -29.73 -6.48
C GLU A 237 -7.90 -30.11 -5.37
N LYS A 238 -7.23 -29.12 -4.75
CA LYS A 238 -6.30 -29.36 -3.64
C LYS A 238 -7.02 -29.97 -2.43
N TYR A 239 -8.24 -29.53 -2.12
CA TYR A 239 -9.03 -30.11 -1.04
C TYR A 239 -9.58 -31.49 -1.41
N GLN A 240 -10.02 -31.67 -2.65
CA GLN A 240 -10.52 -32.95 -3.13
C GLN A 240 -9.44 -34.04 -3.07
N LYS A 241 -8.22 -33.76 -3.53
CA LYS A 241 -7.08 -34.70 -3.43
C LYS A 241 -6.79 -35.08 -1.98
N LYS A 242 -6.73 -34.09 -1.08
CA LYS A 242 -6.53 -34.35 0.36
C LYS A 242 -7.65 -35.17 0.99
N LEU A 243 -8.90 -34.95 0.58
CA LEU A 243 -10.03 -35.74 1.06
C LEU A 243 -9.94 -37.19 0.56
N GLN A 244 -9.58 -37.40 -0.70
CA GLN A 244 -9.34 -38.72 -1.26
C GLN A 244 -8.19 -39.43 -0.54
N ASP A 245 -7.11 -38.73 -0.21
CA ASP A 245 -6.00 -39.29 0.59
C ASP A 245 -6.48 -39.76 1.97
N PHE A 246 -7.33 -38.98 2.64
CA PHE A 246 -7.92 -39.38 3.93
C PHE A 246 -8.92 -40.53 3.79
N ASP A 247 -9.73 -40.55 2.73
CA ASP A 247 -10.67 -41.64 2.45
C ASP A 247 -9.91 -42.96 2.22
N MET A 248 -8.83 -42.92 1.43
CA MET A 248 -7.95 -44.07 1.22
C MET A 248 -7.24 -44.50 2.51
N GLN A 249 -6.78 -43.57 3.35
CA GLN A 249 -6.22 -43.89 4.67
C GLN A 249 -7.25 -44.56 5.59
N LEU A 250 -8.50 -44.08 5.59
CA LEU A 250 -9.58 -44.66 6.39
C LEU A 250 -9.93 -46.07 5.92
N GLU A 251 -10.00 -46.31 4.61
CA GLU A 251 -10.20 -47.64 4.04
C GLU A 251 -9.05 -48.59 4.39
N ASP A 252 -7.80 -48.13 4.32
CA ASP A 252 -6.63 -48.94 4.66
C ASP A 252 -6.63 -49.33 6.14
N ILE A 253 -6.90 -48.37 7.04
CA ILE A 253 -7.05 -48.66 8.48
C ILE A 253 -8.20 -49.64 8.72
N TYR A 254 -9.33 -49.48 8.03
CA TYR A 254 -10.48 -50.37 8.17
C TYR A 254 -10.17 -51.81 7.74
N ARG A 255 -9.43 -51.99 6.64
CA ARG A 255 -8.98 -53.31 6.17
C ARG A 255 -8.08 -54.05 7.17
N ASN A 256 -7.39 -53.30 8.02
CA ASN A 256 -6.53 -53.87 9.07
C ASN A 256 -7.31 -54.32 10.32
N PHE A 257 -8.62 -54.06 10.41
CA PHE A 257 -9.45 -54.57 11.50
C PHE A 257 -9.59 -56.09 11.41
N GLN A 258 -9.24 -56.79 12.49
CA GLN A 258 -9.30 -58.25 12.60
C GLN A 258 -10.62 -58.76 13.22
N LEU A 259 -11.55 -57.85 13.52
CA LEU A 259 -12.86 -58.11 14.09
C LEU A 259 -13.93 -57.98 12.99
N SER A 260 -15.00 -58.77 13.09
CA SER A 260 -16.17 -58.58 12.22
C SER A 260 -16.82 -57.22 12.51
N ASP A 261 -17.66 -56.72 11.59
CA ASP A 261 -18.34 -55.44 11.78
C ASP A 261 -19.22 -55.44 13.06
N GLU A 262 -19.87 -56.57 13.36
CA GLU A 262 -20.65 -56.77 14.58
C GLU A 262 -19.76 -56.76 15.84
N ASP A 263 -18.62 -57.46 15.79
CA ASP A 263 -17.67 -57.50 16.90
C ASP A 263 -17.00 -56.14 17.12
N HIS A 264 -16.72 -55.40 16.04
CA HIS A 264 -16.19 -54.03 16.09
C HIS A 264 -17.21 -53.07 16.72
N TRP A 265 -18.49 -53.16 16.31
CA TRP A 265 -19.56 -52.38 16.92
C TRP A 265 -19.68 -52.69 18.41
N PHE A 266 -19.67 -53.97 18.78
CA PHE A 266 -19.73 -54.38 20.19
C PHE A 266 -18.51 -53.87 20.97
N TYR A 267 -17.31 -53.96 20.39
CA TYR A 267 -16.08 -53.43 20.98
C TYR A 267 -16.24 -51.94 21.27
N GLN A 268 -16.66 -51.15 20.28
CA GLN A 268 -16.80 -49.70 20.40
C GLN A 268 -17.88 -49.34 21.42
N ALA A 269 -19.06 -49.95 21.32
CA ALA A 269 -20.17 -49.75 22.26
C ALA A 269 -19.76 -50.07 23.70
N LEU A 270 -19.01 -51.15 23.91
CA LEU A 270 -18.52 -51.50 25.23
C LEU A 270 -17.50 -50.47 25.75
N VAL A 271 -16.53 -50.04 24.94
CA VAL A 271 -15.53 -49.03 25.36
C VAL A 271 -16.20 -47.70 25.75
N ASP A 272 -17.25 -47.32 25.02
CA ASP A 272 -18.00 -46.09 25.25
C ASP A 272 -18.86 -46.14 26.54
N GLN A 273 -19.26 -47.33 27.01
CA GLN A 273 -19.95 -47.51 28.30
C GLN A 273 -19.08 -47.19 29.52
N TYR A 274 -17.74 -47.19 29.36
CA TYR A 274 -16.82 -46.89 30.47
C TYR A 274 -16.42 -45.41 30.41
N PRO A 275 -16.73 -44.59 31.43
CA PRO A 275 -16.41 -43.16 31.44
C PRO A 275 -14.90 -42.89 31.39
N GLY A 276 -14.52 -41.76 30.77
CA GLY A 276 -13.14 -41.29 30.67
C GLY A 276 -12.46 -41.05 32.04
N ASP A 277 -13.25 -40.59 33.02
CA ASP A 277 -12.78 -40.17 34.34
C ASP A 277 -12.49 -41.36 35.28
N LEU A 278 -12.79 -42.59 34.84
CA LEU A 278 -12.66 -43.80 35.65
C LEU A 278 -11.19 -44.21 35.81
N SER A 279 -10.72 -44.30 37.06
CA SER A 279 -9.36 -44.79 37.35
C SER A 279 -9.19 -46.23 36.85
N GLY A 280 -8.21 -46.46 35.98
CA GLY A 280 -7.98 -47.79 35.42
C GLY A 280 -9.02 -48.23 34.38
N ARG A 281 -9.78 -47.30 33.78
CA ARG A 281 -10.76 -47.53 32.68
C ARG A 281 -10.31 -48.60 31.70
N ARG A 282 -9.08 -48.46 31.17
CA ARG A 282 -8.47 -49.37 30.21
C ARG A 282 -8.35 -50.81 30.69
N THR A 283 -8.05 -51.00 31.96
CA THR A 283 -7.95 -52.35 32.53
C THR A 283 -9.33 -52.99 32.64
N LEU A 284 -10.36 -52.21 32.94
CA LEU A 284 -11.72 -52.70 33.15
C LEU A 284 -12.41 -53.08 31.84
N TYR A 285 -12.43 -52.20 30.82
CA TYR A 285 -13.06 -52.60 29.54
C TYR A 285 -12.26 -53.72 28.86
N LEU A 286 -10.92 -53.74 28.94
CA LEU A 286 -10.14 -54.85 28.38
C LEU A 286 -10.45 -56.17 29.09
N ASP A 287 -10.68 -56.17 30.41
CA ASP A 287 -11.12 -57.38 31.10
C ASP A 287 -12.49 -57.87 30.59
N VAL A 288 -13.45 -56.98 30.38
CA VAL A 288 -14.76 -57.36 29.83
C VAL A 288 -14.66 -57.81 28.38
N LEU A 289 -13.89 -57.13 27.54
CA LEU A 289 -13.61 -57.56 26.17
C LEU A 289 -12.98 -58.96 26.13
N GLN A 290 -12.03 -59.25 27.02
CA GLN A 290 -11.43 -60.59 27.10
C GLN A 290 -12.42 -61.68 27.52
N ARG A 291 -13.43 -61.34 28.33
CA ARG A 291 -14.51 -62.27 28.70
C ARG A 291 -15.49 -62.51 27.55
N HIS A 292 -15.78 -61.48 26.75
CA HIS A 292 -16.66 -61.57 25.59
C HIS A 292 -15.99 -62.21 24.37
N PHE A 293 -14.68 -62.00 24.20
CA PHE A 293 -13.88 -62.56 23.11
C PHE A 293 -12.86 -63.59 23.63
N PRO A 294 -13.28 -64.77 24.12
CA PRO A 294 -12.37 -65.77 24.68
C PRO A 294 -11.38 -66.33 23.65
N HIS A 295 -11.67 -66.17 22.35
CA HIS A 295 -10.82 -66.61 21.24
C HIS A 295 -9.74 -65.59 20.84
N LYS A 296 -9.80 -64.36 21.36
CA LYS A 296 -8.86 -63.29 21.02
C LYS A 296 -7.89 -63.05 22.16
N SER A 297 -6.63 -62.81 21.82
CA SER A 297 -5.63 -62.52 22.82
C SER A 297 -5.80 -61.09 23.36
N ARG A 298 -5.27 -60.82 24.57
CA ARG A 298 -5.22 -59.44 25.09
C ARG A 298 -4.44 -58.51 24.16
N HIS A 299 -3.43 -59.05 23.50
CA HIS A 299 -2.59 -58.29 22.59
C HIS A 299 -3.39 -57.82 21.38
N ASP A 300 -4.18 -58.71 20.79
CA ASP A 300 -5.01 -58.43 19.60
C ASP A 300 -6.04 -57.34 19.92
N LEU A 301 -6.66 -57.38 21.10
CA LEU A 301 -7.62 -56.35 21.55
C LEU A 301 -6.99 -54.97 21.75
N VAL A 302 -5.72 -54.94 22.17
CA VAL A 302 -4.92 -53.72 22.32
C VAL A 302 -4.40 -53.23 20.98
N GLU A 303 -4.11 -54.12 20.04
CA GLU A 303 -3.74 -53.75 18.68
C GLU A 303 -4.95 -53.14 17.96
N HIS A 304 -6.13 -53.74 18.09
CA HIS A 304 -7.39 -53.22 17.59
C HIS A 304 -7.70 -51.82 18.15
N GLU A 305 -7.44 -51.59 19.45
CA GLU A 305 -7.55 -50.26 20.07
C GLU A 305 -6.75 -49.20 19.33
N LYS A 306 -5.51 -49.52 18.92
CA LYS A 306 -4.64 -48.59 18.18
C LYS A 306 -5.22 -48.28 16.80
N TYR A 307 -5.73 -49.27 16.09
CA TYR A 307 -6.36 -49.03 14.79
C TYR A 307 -7.66 -48.21 14.96
N CYS A 308 -8.45 -48.44 16.02
CA CYS A 308 -9.60 -47.58 16.34
C CYS A 308 -9.18 -46.13 16.64
N ASP A 309 -8.10 -45.92 17.38
CA ASP A 309 -7.56 -44.58 17.64
C ASP A 309 -7.10 -43.88 16.37
N GLN A 310 -6.36 -44.59 15.51
CA GLN A 310 -5.92 -44.09 14.21
C GLN A 310 -7.11 -43.77 13.31
N TYR A 311 -8.11 -44.64 13.26
CA TYR A 311 -9.33 -44.44 12.49
C TYR A 311 -10.11 -43.20 12.98
N ARG A 312 -10.31 -43.07 14.29
CA ARG A 312 -10.98 -41.89 14.89
C ARG A 312 -10.21 -40.62 14.59
N PHE A 313 -8.88 -40.65 14.72
CA PHE A 313 -8.03 -39.50 14.40
C PHE A 313 -8.16 -39.10 12.92
N ALA A 314 -8.00 -40.05 11.99
CA ALA A 314 -8.12 -39.78 10.56
C ALA A 314 -9.53 -39.26 10.19
N LYS A 315 -10.58 -39.82 10.79
CA LYS A 315 -11.96 -39.38 10.61
C LYS A 315 -12.18 -37.94 11.10
N GLU A 316 -11.59 -37.58 12.24
CA GLU A 316 -11.66 -36.20 12.75
C GLU A 316 -10.83 -35.24 11.87
N GLN A 317 -9.65 -35.63 11.41
CA GLN A 317 -8.86 -34.83 10.45
C GLN A 317 -9.65 -34.56 9.16
N ARG A 318 -10.33 -35.58 8.63
CA ARG A 318 -11.22 -35.44 7.49
C ARG A 318 -12.36 -34.45 7.75
N LYS A 319 -13.01 -34.54 8.91
CA LYS A 319 -14.08 -33.61 9.32
C LYS A 319 -13.59 -32.17 9.45
N ILE A 320 -12.42 -31.98 10.04
CA ILE A 320 -11.75 -30.67 10.13
C ILE A 320 -11.44 -30.14 8.72
N LEU A 321 -10.96 -30.99 7.81
CA LEU A 321 -10.67 -30.60 6.44
C LEU A 321 -11.94 -30.11 5.71
N ILE A 322 -13.05 -30.83 5.81
CA ILE A 322 -14.34 -30.41 5.24
C ILE A 322 -14.78 -29.06 5.82
N SER A 323 -14.72 -28.92 7.14
CA SER A 323 -15.09 -27.66 7.81
C SER A 323 -14.19 -26.49 7.39
N SER A 324 -12.90 -26.75 7.23
CA SER A 324 -11.92 -25.77 6.74
C SER A 324 -12.17 -25.39 5.29
N TRP A 325 -12.54 -26.35 4.43
CA TRP A 325 -12.95 -26.08 3.05
C TRP A 325 -14.18 -25.17 3.00
N SER A 326 -15.23 -25.48 3.77
CA SER A 326 -16.44 -24.65 3.79
C SER A 326 -16.14 -23.21 4.24
N LYS A 327 -15.26 -23.03 5.23
CA LYS A 327 -14.82 -21.70 5.67
C LYS A 327 -14.02 -21.00 4.57
N ASN A 328 -12.98 -21.64 4.07
CA ASN A 328 -12.07 -21.05 3.08
C ASN A 328 -12.77 -20.78 1.74
N ARG A 329 -13.77 -21.58 1.35
CA ARG A 329 -14.65 -21.34 0.21
C ARG A 329 -15.39 -20.01 0.36
N ARG A 330 -16.01 -19.76 1.52
CA ARG A 330 -16.68 -18.48 1.79
C ARG A 330 -15.70 -17.31 1.75
N ASP A 331 -14.54 -17.45 2.38
CA ASP A 331 -13.52 -16.41 2.40
C ASP A 331 -12.97 -16.12 0.99
N PHE A 332 -12.80 -17.15 0.16
CA PHE A 332 -12.40 -17.02 -1.23
C PHE A 332 -13.45 -16.26 -2.04
N ILE A 333 -14.72 -16.66 -1.96
CA ILE A 333 -15.82 -16.00 -2.68
C ILE A 333 -15.89 -14.52 -2.27
N GLN A 334 -15.80 -14.21 -0.98
CA GLN A 334 -15.79 -12.81 -0.51
C GLN A 334 -14.63 -12.01 -1.10
N LYS A 335 -13.41 -12.57 -1.13
CA LYS A 335 -12.24 -11.91 -1.74
C LYS A 335 -12.37 -11.74 -3.25
N ALA A 336 -12.95 -12.72 -3.94
CA ALA A 336 -13.19 -12.66 -5.37
C ALA A 336 -14.21 -11.56 -5.71
N VAL A 337 -15.32 -11.50 -4.97
CA VAL A 337 -16.35 -10.45 -5.10
C VAL A 337 -15.74 -9.07 -4.85
N LEU A 338 -14.92 -8.92 -3.80
CA LEU A 338 -14.24 -7.66 -3.49
C LEU A 338 -13.30 -7.23 -4.63
N THR A 339 -12.43 -8.13 -5.10
CA THR A 339 -11.48 -7.86 -6.19
C THR A 339 -12.20 -7.43 -7.47
N VAL A 340 -13.32 -8.08 -7.81
CA VAL A 340 -14.10 -7.71 -8.98
C VAL A 340 -14.83 -6.39 -8.77
N ALA A 341 -15.38 -6.12 -7.59
CA ALA A 341 -15.98 -4.83 -7.27
C ALA A 341 -14.98 -3.67 -7.40
N GLU A 342 -13.74 -3.86 -6.91
CA GLU A 342 -12.65 -2.90 -7.09
C GLU A 342 -12.33 -2.69 -8.57
N ALA A 343 -12.25 -3.77 -9.36
CA ALA A 343 -12.01 -3.69 -10.79
C ALA A 343 -13.17 -3.00 -11.56
N CYS A 344 -14.42 -3.23 -11.14
CA CYS A 344 -15.58 -2.51 -11.67
C CYS A 344 -15.48 -1.01 -11.37
N ALA A 345 -15.15 -0.62 -10.14
CA ALA A 345 -14.98 0.77 -9.76
C ALA A 345 -13.84 1.46 -10.55
N THR A 346 -12.72 0.77 -10.78
CA THR A 346 -11.63 1.32 -11.62
C THR A 346 -12.08 1.50 -13.06
N HIS A 347 -12.80 0.52 -13.63
CA HIS A 347 -13.32 0.60 -14.98
C HIS A 347 -14.33 1.74 -15.16
N GLU A 348 -15.22 1.94 -14.20
CA GLU A 348 -16.16 3.06 -14.19
C GLU A 348 -15.43 4.40 -14.13
N MET A 349 -14.39 4.52 -13.29
CA MET A 349 -13.57 5.74 -13.21
C MET A 349 -12.82 6.01 -14.51
N GLU A 350 -12.25 4.99 -15.15
CA GLU A 350 -11.63 5.10 -16.48
C GLU A 350 -12.65 5.58 -17.53
N ASN A 351 -13.85 5.00 -17.54
CA ASN A 351 -14.93 5.41 -18.44
C ASN A 351 -15.35 6.87 -18.21
N MET A 352 -15.39 7.33 -16.94
CA MET A 352 -15.65 8.73 -16.61
C MET A 352 -14.54 9.65 -17.14
N LEU A 353 -13.28 9.28 -16.96
CA LEU A 353 -12.15 10.04 -17.51
C LEU A 353 -12.18 10.12 -19.04
N VAL A 354 -12.55 9.03 -19.72
CA VAL A 354 -12.72 9.02 -21.18
C VAL A 354 -13.86 9.96 -21.60
N LYS A 355 -15.00 9.93 -20.89
CA LYS A 355 -16.13 10.84 -21.15
C LYS A 355 -15.73 12.30 -20.94
N ASP A 356 -14.99 12.61 -19.87
CA ASP A 356 -14.55 13.97 -19.57
C ASP A 356 -13.51 14.48 -20.57
N ARG A 357 -12.58 13.62 -21.03
CA ARG A 357 -11.67 13.94 -22.14
C ARG A 357 -12.44 14.27 -23.42
N LYS A 358 -13.49 13.51 -23.76
CA LYS A 358 -14.35 13.81 -24.92
C LYS A 358 -15.05 15.17 -24.78
N LYS A 359 -15.68 15.45 -23.63
CA LYS A 359 -16.29 16.76 -23.36
C LYS A 359 -15.26 17.90 -23.45
N GLN A 360 -14.06 17.71 -22.92
CA GLN A 360 -13.00 18.72 -22.99
C GLN A 360 -12.56 18.96 -24.46
N GLN A 361 -12.48 17.91 -25.28
CA GLN A 361 -12.20 18.04 -26.70
C GLN A 361 -13.30 18.82 -27.44
N GLU A 362 -14.57 18.56 -27.13
CA GLU A 362 -15.72 19.29 -27.67
C GLU A 362 -15.67 20.78 -27.30
N VAL A 363 -15.45 21.10 -26.01
CA VAL A 363 -15.30 22.48 -25.54
C VAL A 363 -14.13 23.19 -26.22
N CYS A 364 -12.98 22.52 -26.36
CA CYS A 364 -11.82 23.06 -27.08
C CYS A 364 -12.14 23.32 -28.56
N ALA A 365 -12.90 22.46 -29.22
CA ALA A 365 -13.32 22.63 -30.61
C ALA A 365 -14.24 23.85 -30.76
N ASP A 366 -15.21 24.01 -29.86
CA ASP A 366 -16.13 25.15 -29.82
C ASP A 366 -15.40 26.47 -29.58
N LEU A 367 -14.49 26.51 -28.61
CA LEU A 367 -13.66 27.68 -28.33
C LEU A 367 -12.78 28.03 -29.53
N LYS A 368 -12.17 27.03 -30.19
CA LYS A 368 -11.38 27.24 -31.41
C LYS A 368 -12.24 27.81 -32.54
N ALA A 369 -13.48 27.36 -32.70
CA ALA A 369 -14.42 27.92 -33.68
C ALA A 369 -14.75 29.39 -33.38
N LYS A 370 -15.06 29.72 -32.11
CA LYS A 370 -15.30 31.10 -31.67
C LYS A 370 -14.10 32.01 -31.88
N VAL A 371 -12.89 31.53 -31.57
CA VAL A 371 -11.64 32.29 -31.79
C VAL A 371 -11.40 32.54 -33.28
N ARG A 372 -11.69 31.55 -34.15
CA ARG A 372 -11.61 31.74 -35.61
C ARG A 372 -12.60 32.80 -36.10
N GLN A 373 -13.85 32.75 -35.63
CA GLN A 373 -14.86 33.76 -35.96
C GLN A 373 -14.40 35.15 -35.50
N TRP A 374 -13.93 35.28 -34.26
CA TRP A 374 -13.43 36.55 -33.72
C TRP A 374 -12.23 37.09 -34.53
N ARG A 375 -11.27 36.24 -34.91
CA ARG A 375 -10.13 36.65 -35.75
C ARG A 375 -10.60 37.15 -37.11
N ALA A 376 -11.53 36.46 -37.76
CA ALA A 376 -12.10 36.91 -39.03
C ALA A 376 -12.82 38.27 -38.88
N HIS A 377 -13.54 38.49 -37.78
CA HIS A 377 -14.16 39.79 -37.49
C HIS A 377 -13.11 40.89 -37.26
N GLN A 378 -12.01 40.58 -36.54
CA GLN A 378 -10.92 41.54 -36.32
C GLN A 378 -10.20 41.90 -37.63
N GLU A 379 -9.93 40.92 -38.49
CA GLU A 379 -9.35 41.15 -39.81
C GLU A 379 -10.26 42.03 -40.69
N GLU A 380 -11.57 41.80 -40.64
CA GLU A 380 -12.56 42.63 -41.33
C GLU A 380 -12.58 44.07 -40.81
N VAL A 381 -12.58 44.26 -39.48
CA VAL A 381 -12.48 45.59 -38.85
C VAL A 381 -11.21 46.31 -39.27
N ALA A 382 -10.05 45.63 -39.20
CA ALA A 382 -8.78 46.21 -39.61
C ALA A 382 -8.77 46.60 -41.10
N ARG A 383 -9.39 45.79 -41.97
CA ARG A 383 -9.55 46.13 -43.40
C ARG A 383 -10.36 47.41 -43.59
N LEU A 384 -11.49 47.53 -42.88
CA LEU A 384 -12.35 48.72 -42.94
C LEU A 384 -11.63 49.96 -42.38
N GLU A 385 -10.88 49.84 -41.28
CA GLU A 385 -10.09 50.94 -40.73
C GLU A 385 -9.00 51.42 -41.69
N MET A 386 -8.29 50.48 -42.33
CA MET A 386 -7.30 50.82 -43.37
C MET A 386 -7.97 51.57 -44.53
N GLU A 387 -9.14 51.14 -44.98
CA GLU A 387 -9.86 51.80 -46.08
C GLU A 387 -10.34 53.20 -45.69
N ILE A 388 -10.86 53.38 -44.47
CA ILE A 388 -11.24 54.70 -43.94
C ILE A 388 -10.02 55.62 -43.85
N SER A 389 -8.87 55.09 -43.39
CA SER A 389 -7.63 55.86 -43.29
C SER A 389 -7.09 56.28 -44.66
N ALA A 390 -7.19 55.41 -45.68
CA ALA A 390 -6.80 55.72 -47.05
C ALA A 390 -7.67 56.83 -47.64
N ARG A 391 -9.00 56.74 -47.49
CA ARG A 391 -9.93 57.80 -47.91
C ARG A 391 -9.69 59.13 -47.19
N ARG A 392 -9.27 59.12 -45.92
CA ARG A 392 -8.90 60.34 -45.18
C ARG A 392 -7.63 60.96 -45.75
N ARG A 393 -6.58 60.15 -45.98
CA ARG A 393 -5.32 60.62 -46.59
C ARG A 393 -5.52 61.22 -47.97
N GLU A 394 -6.32 60.57 -48.83
CA GLU A 394 -6.61 61.08 -50.17
C GLU A 394 -7.31 62.45 -50.14
N LYS A 395 -8.28 62.63 -49.23
CA LYS A 395 -8.93 63.93 -49.00
C LYS A 395 -7.98 65.00 -48.47
N GLU A 396 -7.01 64.63 -47.63
CA GLU A 396 -5.98 65.55 -47.14
C GLU A 396 -5.01 65.96 -48.25
N GLU A 397 -4.56 65.02 -49.08
CA GLU A 397 -3.71 65.29 -50.24
C GLU A 397 -4.41 66.18 -51.28
N GLU A 398 -5.69 65.98 -51.54
CA GLU A 398 -6.48 66.86 -52.42
C GLU A 398 -6.56 68.29 -51.88
N LYS A 399 -6.81 68.45 -50.57
CA LYS A 399 -6.81 69.77 -49.91
C LYS A 399 -5.43 70.41 -49.98
N GLU A 400 -4.36 69.66 -49.78
CA GLU A 400 -2.99 70.17 -49.87
C GLU A 400 -2.64 70.63 -51.30
N LYS A 401 -3.04 69.85 -52.32
CA LYS A 401 -2.90 70.24 -53.74
C LYS A 401 -3.65 71.54 -54.04
N GLN A 402 -4.87 71.69 -53.53
CA GLN A 402 -5.65 72.93 -53.67
C GLN A 402 -4.98 74.12 -52.95
N TRP A 403 -4.39 73.89 -51.78
CA TRP A 403 -3.66 74.92 -51.03
C TRP A 403 -2.39 75.37 -51.75
N LYS A 404 -1.57 74.44 -52.25
CA LYS A 404 -0.35 74.74 -53.02
C LYS A 404 -0.64 75.58 -54.27
N LYS A 405 -1.74 75.29 -54.97
CA LYS A 405 -2.19 76.10 -56.14
C LYS A 405 -2.54 77.54 -55.74
N LYS A 406 -3.22 77.74 -54.62
CA LYS A 406 -3.55 79.08 -54.09
C LYS A 406 -2.30 79.85 -53.64
N GLU A 407 -1.34 79.17 -53.01
CA GLU A 407 -0.09 79.77 -52.56
C GLU A 407 0.76 80.29 -53.74
N LEU A 408 0.86 79.52 -54.83
CA LEU A 408 1.58 79.92 -56.04
C LEU A 408 1.02 81.21 -56.65
N LEU A 409 -0.31 81.31 -56.75
CA LEU A 409 -0.98 82.52 -57.25
C LEU A 409 -0.65 83.75 -56.40
N GLN A 410 -0.65 83.61 -55.06
CA GLN A 410 -0.28 84.70 -54.16
C GLN A 410 1.20 85.10 -54.29
N ARG A 411 2.10 84.16 -54.54
CA ARG A 411 3.53 84.44 -54.74
C ARG A 411 3.77 85.21 -56.04
N GLU A 412 3.04 84.91 -57.11
CA GLU A 412 3.13 85.65 -58.37
C GLU A 412 2.63 87.09 -58.25
N GLU A 413 1.53 87.31 -57.52
CA GLU A 413 1.01 88.65 -57.23
C GLU A 413 2.00 89.49 -56.41
N LYS A 414 2.62 88.88 -55.38
CA LYS A 414 3.67 89.54 -54.58
C LYS A 414 4.90 89.87 -55.43
N LYS A 415 5.31 88.98 -56.33
CA LYS A 415 6.45 89.20 -57.27
C LYS A 415 6.18 90.38 -58.21
N LYS A 416 4.95 90.54 -58.71
CA LYS A 416 4.53 91.70 -59.52
C LYS A 416 4.57 93.01 -58.74
N LYS A 417 4.15 93.01 -57.46
CA LYS A 417 4.24 94.21 -56.58
C LYS A 417 5.68 94.62 -56.31
N ILE A 418 6.58 93.66 -56.08
CA ILE A 418 8.01 93.92 -55.82
C ILE A 418 8.68 94.58 -57.04
N ARG A 419 8.41 94.11 -58.27
CA ARG A 419 8.97 94.72 -59.49
C ARG A 419 8.58 96.20 -59.67
N LYS A 420 7.33 96.56 -59.36
CA LYS A 420 6.86 97.96 -59.43
C LYS A 420 7.55 98.85 -58.39
N TYR A 421 7.89 98.32 -57.22
CA TYR A 421 8.60 99.06 -56.17
C TYR A 421 10.05 99.36 -56.56
N TRP A 422 10.78 98.38 -57.12
CA TRP A 422 12.18 98.57 -57.52
C TRP A 422 12.34 99.61 -58.65
N ALA A 423 11.48 99.59 -59.66
CA ALA A 423 11.51 100.59 -60.75
C ALA A 423 11.33 102.04 -60.24
N LYS A 424 10.49 102.22 -59.21
CA LYS A 424 10.22 103.54 -58.60
C LYS A 424 11.37 104.02 -57.70
N ARG A 425 12.20 103.09 -57.22
CA ARG A 425 13.39 103.39 -56.40
C ARG A 425 14.57 103.82 -57.28
N GLU A 426 14.71 103.23 -58.45
CA GLU A 426 15.74 103.57 -59.44
C GLU A 426 15.63 105.01 -59.94
N GLN A 427 14.41 105.47 -60.25
CA GLN A 427 14.16 106.87 -60.68
C GLN A 427 14.58 107.90 -59.63
N LYS A 428 14.33 107.62 -58.34
CA LYS A 428 14.71 108.52 -57.24
C LYS A 428 16.23 108.60 -57.03
N TRP A 429 16.95 107.53 -57.39
CA TRP A 429 18.40 107.49 -57.27
C TRP A 429 19.07 108.37 -58.34
N GLN A 430 18.59 108.28 -59.58
CA GLN A 430 19.04 109.15 -60.68
C GLN A 430 18.76 110.64 -60.40
N GLU A 431 17.64 110.98 -59.75
CA GLU A 431 17.33 112.36 -59.32
C GLU A 431 18.21 112.88 -58.17
N MET A 432 18.79 112.02 -57.34
CA MET A 432 19.75 112.45 -56.31
C MET A 432 21.14 112.64 -56.89
N GLU A 433 21.57 111.75 -57.79
CA GLU A 433 22.89 111.83 -58.44
C GLU A 433 23.09 113.15 -59.22
N MET A 434 22.04 113.62 -59.90
CA MET A 434 22.06 114.91 -60.60
C MET A 434 22.17 116.12 -59.65
N ARG A 435 21.64 116.02 -58.43
CA ARG A 435 21.73 117.07 -57.40
C ARG A 435 23.13 117.12 -56.76
N ASP A 436 23.73 115.97 -56.55
CA ASP A 436 25.07 115.86 -55.95
C ASP A 436 26.16 116.38 -56.91
N LEU A 437 26.01 116.16 -58.21
CA LEU A 437 26.91 116.71 -59.23
C LEU A 437 26.90 118.25 -59.26
N GLN A 438 25.73 118.88 -59.12
CA GLN A 438 25.61 120.34 -59.07
C GLN A 438 26.30 120.94 -57.83
N ARG A 439 26.19 120.27 -56.68
CA ARG A 439 26.81 120.70 -55.41
C ARG A 439 28.35 120.56 -55.41
N LEU A 440 28.86 119.58 -56.15
CA LEU A 440 30.30 119.36 -56.33
C LEU A 440 30.97 120.49 -57.13
N GLU A 441 30.28 121.02 -58.14
CA GLU A 441 30.74 122.12 -58.98
C GLU A 441 30.91 123.43 -58.18
N GLU A 442 29.98 123.70 -57.26
CA GLU A 442 30.00 124.88 -56.38
C GLU A 442 31.17 124.83 -55.38
N LEU A 443 31.43 123.66 -54.78
CA LEU A 443 32.55 123.47 -53.85
C LEU A 443 33.92 123.66 -54.53
N LYS A 444 34.07 123.26 -55.79
CA LYS A 444 35.31 123.44 -56.55
C LYS A 444 35.65 124.92 -56.77
N LYS A 445 34.65 125.79 -56.96
CA LYS A 445 34.88 127.24 -57.11
C LYS A 445 35.40 127.88 -55.82
N LEU A 446 34.83 127.50 -54.67
CA LEU A 446 35.29 127.98 -53.36
C LEU A 446 36.72 127.53 -53.04
N MET A 447 37.10 126.29 -53.40
CA MET A 447 38.46 125.79 -53.20
C MET A 447 39.51 126.55 -54.03
N ALA A 448 39.17 126.98 -55.24
CA ALA A 448 40.08 127.74 -56.09
C ALA A 448 40.41 129.13 -55.50
N GLU A 449 39.42 129.80 -54.92
CA GLU A 449 39.61 131.11 -54.26
C GLU A 449 40.46 131.02 -52.97
N GLN A 450 40.30 129.94 -52.20
CA GLN A 450 41.10 129.69 -51.00
C GLN A 450 42.59 129.47 -51.37
N SER A 451 42.85 128.79 -52.49
CA SER A 451 44.20 128.40 -52.92
C SER A 451 45.12 129.59 -53.27
N LEU A 452 44.55 130.72 -53.70
CA LEU A 452 45.30 131.94 -53.98
C LEU A 452 45.78 132.61 -52.68
N LYS A 453 44.95 132.63 -51.64
CA LYS A 453 45.27 133.25 -50.33
C LYS A 453 46.32 132.45 -49.55
N ASP A 454 46.29 131.13 -49.64
CA ASP A 454 47.28 130.27 -48.96
C ASP A 454 48.68 130.33 -49.60
N ARG A 455 48.76 130.64 -50.91
CA ARG A 455 50.03 130.72 -51.65
C ARG A 455 50.91 131.89 -51.18
N GLU A 456 50.29 132.99 -50.76
CA GLU A 456 50.98 134.16 -50.19
C GLU A 456 51.47 133.87 -48.76
N ARG A 457 50.63 133.18 -47.96
CA ARG A 457 50.93 132.83 -46.57
C ARG A 457 52.11 131.85 -46.42
N VAL A 458 52.30 130.97 -47.41
CA VAL A 458 53.41 130.00 -47.44
C VAL A 458 54.75 130.64 -47.82
N LYS A 459 54.77 131.67 -48.67
CA LYS A 459 56.01 132.41 -49.00
C LYS A 459 56.57 133.12 -47.77
N TYR A 460 55.72 133.80 -47.00
CA TYR A 460 56.13 134.50 -45.77
C TYR A 460 56.73 133.56 -44.71
N ARG A 461 56.17 132.35 -44.56
CA ARG A 461 56.68 131.34 -43.62
C ARG A 461 58.01 130.73 -44.03
N ARG A 462 58.31 130.67 -45.33
CA ARG A 462 59.58 130.14 -45.86
C ARG A 462 60.75 131.05 -45.51
N GLU A 463 60.57 132.36 -45.67
CA GLU A 463 61.59 133.37 -45.36
C GLU A 463 61.90 133.45 -43.86
N LEU A 464 60.89 133.22 -42.99
CA LEU A 464 61.07 133.18 -41.54
C LEU A 464 61.86 131.96 -41.06
N LEU A 465 61.75 130.82 -41.76
CA LEU A 465 62.46 129.58 -41.45
C LEU A 465 63.94 129.66 -41.85
N GLU A 466 64.28 130.33 -42.95
CA GLU A 466 65.67 130.54 -43.38
C GLU A 466 66.46 131.39 -42.39
N LYS A 467 65.85 132.43 -41.80
CA LYS A 467 66.52 133.24 -40.75
C LYS A 467 66.87 132.43 -39.50
N ARG A 468 65.94 131.59 -39.01
CA ARG A 468 66.18 130.74 -37.83
C ARG A 468 67.24 129.67 -38.07
N LEU A 469 67.37 129.17 -39.30
CA LEU A 469 68.39 128.19 -39.65
C LEU A 469 69.81 128.77 -39.64
N MET A 470 69.96 130.05 -39.97
CA MET A 470 71.26 130.73 -39.93
C MET A 470 71.70 131.03 -38.49
N GLU A 471 70.79 131.53 -37.65
CA GLU A 471 71.05 131.79 -36.22
C GLU A 471 71.42 130.50 -35.47
N LYS A 472 70.80 129.37 -35.81
CA LYS A 472 71.08 128.08 -35.17
C LYS A 472 72.45 127.50 -35.54
N LYS A 473 72.98 127.81 -36.73
CA LYS A 473 74.33 127.39 -37.16
C LYS A 473 75.45 128.13 -36.43
N GLU A 474 75.23 129.40 -36.08
CA GLU A 474 76.19 130.21 -35.32
C GLU A 474 76.31 129.72 -33.87
N VAL A 475 75.19 129.38 -33.23
CA VAL A 475 75.17 128.82 -31.87
C VAL A 475 75.92 127.47 -31.79
N THR A 476 75.70 126.57 -32.76
CA THR A 476 76.38 125.27 -32.79
C THR A 476 77.90 125.37 -32.96
N LEU A 477 78.39 126.46 -33.55
CA LEU A 477 79.82 126.69 -33.75
C LEU A 477 80.51 127.19 -32.47
N GLN A 478 79.78 127.91 -31.61
CA GLN A 478 80.26 128.34 -30.30
C GLN A 478 80.28 127.19 -29.28
N GLU A 479 79.22 126.35 -29.26
CA GLU A 479 79.15 125.18 -28.36
C GLU A 479 80.28 124.17 -28.63
N ALA A 480 80.63 123.94 -29.90
CA ALA A 480 81.71 123.02 -30.29
C ALA A 480 83.11 123.46 -29.82
N LEU A 481 83.34 124.77 -29.66
CA LEU A 481 84.61 125.29 -29.14
C LEU A 481 84.71 125.11 -27.62
N GLU A 482 83.59 125.26 -26.90
CA GLU A 482 83.54 125.04 -25.45
C GLU A 482 83.66 123.56 -25.07
N GLU A 483 83.11 122.65 -25.87
CA GLU A 483 83.21 121.20 -25.67
C GLU A 483 84.66 120.70 -25.78
N ALA A 484 85.42 121.23 -26.74
CA ALA A 484 86.82 120.86 -26.96
C ALA A 484 87.74 121.26 -25.79
N GLU A 485 87.43 122.34 -25.06
CA GLU A 485 88.13 122.71 -23.83
C GLU A 485 87.72 121.84 -22.62
N ARG A 486 86.45 121.38 -22.59
CA ARG A 486 85.92 120.49 -21.56
C ARG A 486 86.53 119.08 -21.65
N GLU A 487 86.71 118.54 -22.86
CA GLU A 487 87.32 117.22 -23.08
C GLU A 487 88.80 117.18 -22.66
N LYS A 488 89.58 118.24 -22.89
CA LYS A 488 90.97 118.31 -22.40
C LYS A 488 91.10 118.27 -20.87
N ARG A 489 90.09 118.73 -20.13
CA ARG A 489 90.03 118.62 -18.66
C ARG A 489 89.61 117.21 -18.18
N ILE A 490 88.77 116.51 -18.93
CA ILE A 490 88.27 115.16 -18.59
C ILE A 490 89.32 114.07 -18.92
N GLU A 491 90.09 114.22 -19.99
CA GLU A 491 91.17 113.30 -20.36
C GLU A 491 92.29 113.24 -19.29
N ALA A 492 92.51 114.35 -18.57
CA ALA A 492 93.47 114.45 -17.46
C ALA A 492 92.99 113.67 -16.20
N LEU A 493 91.67 113.56 -15.99
CA LEU A 493 91.06 112.84 -14.87
C LEU A 493 90.92 111.33 -15.16
N ARG A 494 90.74 110.93 -16.44
CA ARG A 494 90.61 109.52 -16.87
C ARG A 494 91.90 108.69 -16.75
N LYS A 495 93.07 109.31 -16.58
CA LYS A 495 94.33 108.59 -16.30
C LYS A 495 94.47 108.10 -14.84
N GLN A 496 93.60 108.52 -13.91
CA GLN A 496 93.82 108.27 -12.48
C GLN A 496 93.07 107.07 -11.87
N VAL A 497 91.98 106.54 -12.46
CA VAL A 497 91.22 105.44 -11.80
C VAL A 497 90.46 104.58 -12.82
N ALA A 498 90.78 103.28 -12.96
CA ALA A 498 89.98 102.33 -13.74
C ALA A 498 90.05 100.89 -13.17
N ILE A 499 88.88 100.29 -12.82
CA ILE A 499 88.67 98.85 -12.54
C ILE A 499 87.23 98.43 -12.98
N VAL A 500 87.06 97.17 -13.43
CA VAL A 500 85.87 96.56 -14.10
C VAL A 500 85.36 95.29 -13.37
N ALA A 501 84.05 94.95 -13.45
CA ALA A 501 83.46 93.64 -13.09
C ALA A 501 82.23 93.25 -13.96
N GLN A 502 81.91 91.94 -14.09
CA GLN A 502 80.98 91.30 -15.07
C GLN A 502 79.80 90.45 -14.49
N PHE A 503 78.99 89.86 -15.39
CA PHE A 503 77.53 89.47 -15.41
C PHE A 503 77.18 87.95 -15.19
N ASP A 504 75.90 87.60 -14.90
CA ASP A 504 75.39 86.22 -14.58
C ASP A 504 73.99 85.86 -15.21
N PRO A 505 73.66 84.61 -15.68
CA PRO A 505 72.58 84.32 -16.65
C PRO A 505 71.41 83.39 -16.22
N VAL A 506 70.85 83.47 -15.00
CA VAL A 506 69.72 82.58 -14.57
C VAL A 506 68.31 83.18 -14.76
N ARG A 507 68.14 84.50 -14.90
CA ARG A 507 66.79 85.12 -14.94
C ARG A 507 66.01 84.91 -16.25
N MET A 508 66.64 84.28 -17.24
CA MET A 508 66.08 84.11 -18.59
C MET A 508 65.01 82.99 -18.69
N MET A 509 64.71 82.24 -17.62
CA MET A 509 63.96 80.96 -17.68
C MET A 509 62.66 80.89 -16.83
N SER A 510 62.01 82.00 -16.47
CA SER A 510 60.77 81.97 -15.66
C SER A 510 59.49 82.36 -16.41
N ASP A 511 58.43 81.55 -16.28
CA ASP A 511 57.08 81.79 -16.82
C ASP A 511 56.40 83.06 -16.25
N THR A 512 55.61 83.73 -17.09
CA THR A 512 54.96 85.03 -16.78
C THR A 512 53.43 84.99 -16.66
N MET A 513 52.93 85.95 -15.87
CA MET A 513 51.61 86.23 -15.30
C MET A 513 50.30 85.95 -16.09
N ALA A 514 50.31 85.61 -17.38
CA ALA A 514 49.08 85.33 -18.14
C ALA A 514 48.34 84.06 -17.68
N SER A 515 49.02 83.13 -16.99
CA SER A 515 48.41 81.91 -16.43
C SER A 515 47.59 82.15 -15.15
N LYS A 516 47.74 83.30 -14.47
CA LYS A 516 47.05 83.60 -13.20
C LYS A 516 45.60 84.09 -13.36
N ALA A 517 45.08 84.26 -14.58
CA ALA A 517 43.80 84.93 -14.84
C ALA A 517 42.55 84.01 -14.97
N ARG A 518 42.62 82.72 -14.56
CA ARG A 518 41.50 81.75 -14.71
C ARG A 518 40.66 81.47 -13.44
N MET A 519 40.82 82.24 -12.37
CA MET A 519 40.00 82.16 -11.14
C MET A 519 39.75 83.61 -10.67
N GLY A 520 38.57 84.17 -10.43
CA GLY A 520 37.17 83.76 -10.37
C GLY A 520 36.44 84.78 -9.47
N ILE A 521 35.17 85.14 -9.74
CA ILE A 521 34.25 85.78 -8.77
C ILE A 521 32.82 85.26 -9.03
N GLY A 522 32.27 84.54 -8.04
CA GLY A 522 30.84 84.56 -7.69
C GLY A 522 29.88 83.57 -8.37
N ILE A 523 29.88 82.30 -7.94
CA ILE A 523 28.66 81.49 -7.79
C ILE A 523 28.83 80.65 -6.51
N GLU A 524 27.97 80.88 -5.53
CA GLU A 524 27.82 80.06 -4.33
C GLU A 524 27.19 78.72 -4.71
N GLU A 525 27.95 77.63 -4.66
CA GLU A 525 27.42 76.26 -4.64
C GLU A 525 27.60 75.68 -3.23
N GLU A 526 26.48 75.15 -2.73
CA GLU A 526 26.29 74.59 -1.39
C GLU A 526 27.35 73.52 -1.02
N PHE A 527 27.76 73.58 0.25
CA PHE A 527 28.75 72.70 0.85
C PHE A 527 28.19 71.29 1.08
N ILE A 528 28.45 70.37 0.15
CA ILE A 528 28.20 68.94 0.34
C ILE A 528 29.45 68.28 0.91
N LEU A 529 29.34 67.78 2.15
CA LEU A 529 30.43 67.41 3.06
C LEU A 529 31.21 66.13 2.70
N GLN A 530 31.03 65.55 1.51
CA GLN A 530 31.80 64.39 1.05
C GLN A 530 32.00 64.44 -0.47
N LYS A 531 33.01 65.19 -0.92
CA LYS A 531 33.49 65.13 -2.31
C LYS A 531 34.64 64.11 -2.37
N PRO A 532 34.53 62.99 -3.10
CA PRO A 532 35.63 62.05 -3.24
C PRO A 532 36.80 62.69 -4.00
N LEU A 533 38.03 62.36 -3.61
CA LEU A 533 39.29 62.87 -4.19
C LEU A 533 39.44 62.60 -5.71
N PHE A 534 38.58 61.76 -6.30
CA PHE A 534 38.51 61.47 -7.73
C PHE A 534 37.05 61.46 -8.20
N THR A 535 36.80 61.93 -9.42
CA THR A 535 35.50 61.79 -10.09
C THR A 535 35.25 60.32 -10.38
N LEU A 536 34.39 59.69 -9.59
CA LEU A 536 33.89 58.35 -9.84
C LEU A 536 32.95 58.40 -11.06
N ASN A 537 33.45 58.01 -12.23
CA ASN A 537 32.63 57.80 -13.42
C ASN A 537 31.91 56.45 -13.32
N THR A 538 31.00 56.33 -12.36
CA THR A 538 30.13 55.16 -12.21
C THR A 538 28.79 55.40 -12.89
N TYR A 539 28.12 54.32 -13.28
CA TYR A 539 26.77 54.40 -13.83
C TYR A 539 25.80 54.91 -12.77
N ASN A 540 24.99 55.91 -13.11
CA ASN A 540 23.89 56.37 -12.28
C ASN A 540 22.77 55.30 -12.26
N GLU A 541 21.98 55.22 -11.19
CA GLU A 541 20.85 54.29 -11.07
C GLU A 541 19.90 54.38 -12.28
N GLN A 542 19.64 55.60 -12.76
CA GLN A 542 18.85 55.84 -13.97
C GLN A 542 19.51 55.29 -15.25
N GLN A 543 20.84 55.27 -15.32
CA GLN A 543 21.58 54.70 -16.44
C GLN A 543 21.58 53.16 -16.40
N ILE A 544 21.62 52.57 -15.20
CA ILE A 544 21.51 51.12 -15.01
C ILE A 544 20.10 50.63 -15.38
N ILE A 545 19.06 51.32 -14.90
CA ILE A 545 17.65 50.98 -15.19
C ILE A 545 17.26 51.27 -16.66
N SER A 546 18.05 52.07 -17.40
CA SER A 546 17.77 52.32 -18.82
C SER A 546 18.01 51.10 -19.73
N ASP A 547 18.74 50.09 -19.27
CA ASP A 547 19.00 48.87 -20.04
C ASP A 547 17.70 48.04 -20.24
N PRO A 548 17.25 47.80 -21.49
CA PRO A 548 16.06 47.00 -21.78
C PRO A 548 16.11 45.58 -21.20
N ARG A 549 17.29 44.96 -21.15
CA ARG A 549 17.47 43.60 -20.63
C ARG A 549 17.30 43.56 -19.12
N LEU A 550 17.82 44.57 -18.41
CA LEU A 550 17.68 44.68 -16.96
C LEU A 550 16.22 44.97 -16.58
N ARG A 551 15.53 45.88 -17.29
CA ARG A 551 14.10 46.15 -17.06
C ARG A 551 13.23 44.91 -17.23
N PHE A 552 13.51 44.11 -18.26
CA PHE A 552 12.76 42.89 -18.51
C PHE A 552 13.06 41.80 -17.46
N GLU A 553 14.32 41.65 -17.03
CA GLU A 553 14.67 40.73 -15.93
C GLU A 553 14.00 41.14 -14.61
N LEU A 554 14.02 42.42 -14.27
CA LEU A 554 13.36 42.95 -13.07
C LEU A 554 11.85 42.70 -13.12
N ALA A 555 11.19 42.97 -14.26
CA ALA A 555 9.77 42.68 -14.43
C ALA A 555 9.46 41.17 -14.31
N LEU A 556 10.31 40.30 -14.85
CA LEU A 556 10.19 38.86 -14.68
C LEU A 556 10.44 38.40 -13.25
N ARG A 557 11.29 39.10 -12.50
CA ARG A 557 11.58 38.81 -11.10
C ARG A 557 10.42 39.25 -10.20
N GLU A 558 9.85 40.43 -10.43
CA GLU A 558 8.61 40.90 -9.79
C GLU A 558 7.43 39.97 -10.05
N ALA A 559 7.31 39.45 -11.28
CA ALA A 559 6.28 38.46 -11.64
C ALA A 559 6.60 37.03 -11.17
N GLY A 560 7.77 36.78 -10.56
CA GLY A 560 8.21 35.44 -10.13
C GLY A 560 8.59 34.47 -11.25
N LEU A 561 8.64 34.93 -12.51
CA LEU A 561 8.84 34.11 -13.73
C LEU A 561 10.30 34.00 -14.20
N HIS A 562 11.25 34.65 -13.51
CA HIS A 562 12.67 34.67 -13.86
C HIS A 562 13.35 33.29 -14.05
N LYS A 563 12.82 32.21 -13.43
CA LYS A 563 13.36 30.84 -13.58
C LYS A 563 12.73 30.02 -14.70
N THR A 564 11.70 30.54 -15.39
CA THR A 564 10.99 29.80 -16.44
C THR A 564 11.84 29.57 -17.68
N PHE A 565 11.53 28.53 -18.45
CA PHE A 565 12.21 28.22 -19.70
C PHE A 565 12.11 29.38 -20.71
N TYR A 566 10.96 30.06 -20.72
CA TYR A 566 10.71 31.26 -21.52
C TYR A 566 11.63 32.44 -21.16
N ALA A 567 11.82 32.72 -19.87
CA ALA A 567 12.76 33.74 -19.42
C ALA A 567 14.20 33.43 -19.85
N LYS A 568 14.62 32.16 -19.75
CA LYS A 568 15.95 31.71 -20.18
C LYS A 568 16.17 31.82 -21.70
N GLU A 569 15.13 31.66 -22.50
CA GLU A 569 15.21 31.83 -23.96
C GLU A 569 15.17 33.28 -24.44
N ILE A 570 14.43 34.16 -23.75
CA ILE A 570 14.22 35.54 -24.18
C ILE A 570 15.32 36.48 -23.70
N LEU A 571 15.83 36.32 -22.47
CA LEU A 571 16.85 37.21 -21.91
C LEU A 571 18.14 37.33 -22.76
N PRO A 572 18.64 36.27 -23.41
CA PRO A 572 19.79 36.38 -24.33
C PRO A 572 19.48 37.07 -25.66
N LYS A 573 18.21 37.09 -26.09
CA LYS A 573 17.78 37.68 -27.36
C LYS A 573 17.55 39.20 -27.28
N ILE A 574 17.49 39.76 -26.08
CA ILE A 574 17.36 41.21 -25.86
C ILE A 574 18.75 41.85 -26.00
N GLY A 575 18.95 42.60 -27.07
CA GLY A 575 20.18 43.34 -27.34
C GLY A 575 20.32 44.61 -26.48
N PRO A 576 21.55 45.14 -26.34
CA PRO A 576 21.79 46.40 -25.63
C PRO A 576 21.14 47.60 -26.35
N GLN A 577 20.81 48.65 -25.60
CA GLN A 577 20.15 49.86 -26.12
C GLN A 577 20.96 50.58 -27.21
N LYS A 578 22.29 50.41 -27.21
CA LYS A 578 23.18 50.87 -28.28
C LYS A 578 23.92 49.67 -28.84
N PRO A 579 23.96 49.48 -30.18
CA PRO A 579 24.80 48.46 -30.78
C PRO A 579 26.27 48.74 -30.42
N PRO A 580 27.10 47.69 -30.24
CA PRO A 580 28.53 47.86 -30.02
C PRO A 580 29.16 48.66 -31.16
N ARG A 581 30.19 49.46 -30.87
CA ARG A 581 30.88 50.23 -31.91
C ARG A 581 31.52 49.25 -32.91
N LYS A 582 31.58 49.66 -34.18
CA LYS A 582 32.04 48.83 -35.31
C LYS A 582 33.46 48.25 -35.15
N ASP A 583 34.30 48.88 -34.36
CA ASP A 583 35.68 48.49 -33.99
C ASP A 583 35.75 47.43 -32.88
N THR A 584 34.62 47.12 -32.23
CA THR A 584 34.48 46.14 -31.13
C THR A 584 33.67 44.89 -31.52
N GLU A 585 33.37 44.69 -32.80
CA GLU A 585 32.70 43.47 -33.27
C GLU A 585 33.61 42.23 -33.09
N SER A 586 33.32 41.44 -32.06
CA SER A 586 33.95 40.12 -31.85
C SER A 586 33.46 39.14 -32.92
N THR A 587 34.38 38.63 -33.74
CA THR A 587 34.13 37.56 -34.73
C THR A 587 33.93 36.18 -34.11
N VAL A 588 34.08 36.03 -32.78
CA VAL A 588 34.05 34.74 -32.07
C VAL A 588 32.68 34.05 -32.08
N PHE A 589 31.58 34.78 -32.34
CA PHE A 589 30.22 34.24 -32.24
C PHE A 589 29.37 34.38 -33.52
N LYS A 590 30.00 34.48 -34.70
CA LYS A 590 29.26 34.32 -35.97
C LYS A 590 29.20 32.84 -36.33
N ILE A 591 28.00 32.24 -36.25
CA ILE A 591 27.65 30.94 -36.86
C ILE A 591 27.14 31.24 -38.27
#